data_AF-A0A962G386-F1
#
_entry.id   AF-A0A962G386-F1
#
_cell.length_a   1.000
_cell.length_b   1.000
_cell.length_c   1.000
_cell.angle_alpha   90.00
_cell.angle_beta   90.00
_cell.angle_gamma   90.00
#
_symmetry.space_group_name_H-M   'P 1'
#
loop_
_entity.id
_entity.type
_entity.pdbx_description
1 polymer ?
#
loop_
_entity_poly.entity_id
_entity_poly.type
_entity_poly.pdbx_seq_one_letter_code
_entity_poly.pdbx_strand_id
1 'polypeptide(L)' 'SHRSGETEDTTISDIAVATTATQIKTGSLCRSDRVAKYNQLLRIEEALGASARYVGRKAFVSLPAS' A
#
# COMPACT_ATOMS: atom_id res chain seq x y z
N SER A 1 -8.34 -2.48 -3.55
CA SER A 1 -8.80 -1.07 -3.57
C SER A 1 -9.85 -0.87 -2.50
N HIS A 2 -10.00 0.35 -1.95
CA HIS A 2 -11.01 0.67 -0.93
C HIS A 2 -12.46 0.61 -1.37
N ARG A 3 -13.37 0.53 -0.38
CA ARG A 3 -14.82 0.70 -0.53
C ARG A 3 -15.33 1.99 0.15
N SER A 4 -16.58 2.40 -0.10
CA SER A 4 -17.13 3.69 0.39
C SER A 4 -17.51 3.69 1.89
N GLY A 5 -17.68 2.52 2.48
CA GLY A 5 -17.89 2.29 3.92
C GLY A 5 -16.70 1.57 4.55
N GLU A 6 -15.51 2.19 4.49
CA GLU A 6 -14.29 1.62 5.08
C GLU A 6 -14.26 1.77 6.60
N THR A 7 -13.72 0.75 7.24
CA THR A 7 -13.38 0.73 8.66
C THR A 7 -11.90 1.04 8.86
N GLU A 8 -11.41 0.97 10.08
CA GLU A 8 -9.98 1.03 10.39
C GLU A 8 -9.22 -0.26 10.04
N ASP A 9 -9.90 -1.29 9.51
CA ASP A 9 -9.25 -2.53 9.06
C ASP A 9 -8.14 -2.24 8.04
N THR A 10 -6.99 -2.87 8.22
CA THR A 10 -5.80 -2.63 7.38
C THR A 10 -5.41 -3.82 6.52
N THR A 11 -6.24 -4.88 6.48
CA THR A 11 -5.92 -6.18 5.87
C THR A 11 -5.42 -6.06 4.42
N ILE A 12 -5.95 -5.10 3.66
CA ILE A 12 -5.54 -4.89 2.27
C ILE A 12 -4.09 -4.39 2.11
N SER A 13 -3.51 -3.75 3.14
CA SER A 13 -2.12 -3.28 3.14
C SER A 13 -1.20 -4.49 3.22
N ASP A 14 -1.50 -5.42 4.12
CA ASP A 14 -0.79 -6.69 4.27
C ASP A 14 -0.92 -7.55 3.00
N ILE A 15 -2.13 -7.65 2.41
CA ILE A 15 -2.34 -8.36 1.13
C ILE A 15 -1.48 -7.76 0.01
N ALA A 16 -1.42 -6.43 -0.10
CA ALA A 16 -0.64 -5.79 -1.15
C ALA A 16 0.85 -6.15 -1.06
N VAL A 17 1.42 -6.12 0.16
CA VAL A 17 2.83 -6.48 0.37
C VAL A 17 3.05 -7.98 0.18
N ALA A 18 2.20 -8.83 0.77
CA ALA A 18 2.32 -10.29 0.69
C ALA A 18 2.21 -10.83 -0.75
N THR A 19 1.38 -10.20 -1.59
CA THR A 19 1.23 -10.58 -3.01
C THR A 19 2.24 -9.90 -3.91
N THR A 20 3.15 -9.09 -3.38
CA THR A 20 4.10 -8.27 -4.15
C THR A 20 3.40 -7.33 -5.15
N ALA A 21 2.16 -6.94 -4.86
CA ALA A 21 1.45 -5.96 -5.65
C ALA A 21 2.23 -4.65 -5.63
N THR A 22 2.53 -4.12 -6.82
CA THR A 22 3.35 -2.92 -6.95
C THR A 22 2.58 -1.63 -6.69
N GLN A 23 1.25 -1.71 -6.55
CA GLN A 23 0.36 -0.57 -6.38
C GLN A 23 -0.78 -0.91 -5.42
N ILE A 24 -1.12 0.04 -4.55
CA ILE A 24 -2.30 -0.01 -3.70
C ILE A 24 -3.05 1.31 -3.81
N LYS A 25 -4.38 1.24 -3.95
CA LYS A 25 -5.26 2.42 -3.92
C LYS A 25 -6.15 2.36 -2.69
N THR A 26 -5.78 3.19 -1.71
CA THR A 26 -6.29 3.17 -0.33
C THR A 26 -6.90 4.52 0.10
N GLY A 27 -7.44 5.28 -0.86
CA GLY A 27 -8.14 6.54 -0.61
C GLY A 27 -7.23 7.77 -0.48
N SER A 28 -7.81 8.90 -0.04
CA SER A 28 -7.08 10.15 0.23
C SER A 28 -6.37 10.11 1.60
N LEU A 29 -5.43 11.03 1.83
CA LEU A 29 -4.71 11.23 3.10
C LEU A 29 -5.58 11.94 4.18
N CYS A 30 -6.88 11.72 4.15
CA CYS A 30 -7.83 12.29 5.11
C CYS A 30 -8.85 11.22 5.51
N ARG A 31 -9.42 11.40 6.71
CA ARG A 31 -10.24 10.42 7.44
C ARG A 31 -9.46 9.20 7.95
N SER A 32 -9.70 8.85 9.21
CA SER A 32 -8.92 7.87 9.95
C SER A 32 -8.96 6.46 9.35
N ASP A 33 -10.09 6.06 8.76
CA ASP A 33 -10.29 4.79 8.05
C ASP A 33 -9.28 4.57 6.91
N ARG A 34 -8.86 5.66 6.26
CA ARG A 34 -7.90 5.63 5.14
C ARG A 34 -6.47 5.75 5.64
N VAL A 35 -6.24 6.65 6.59
CA VAL A 35 -4.94 6.85 7.21
C VAL A 35 -4.45 5.59 7.92
N ALA A 36 -5.35 4.78 8.49
CA ALA A 36 -5.01 3.51 9.12
C ALA A 36 -4.23 2.56 8.20
N LYS A 37 -4.65 2.42 6.92
CA LYS A 37 -3.94 1.60 5.94
C LYS A 37 -2.55 2.16 5.61
N TYR A 38 -2.42 3.47 5.44
CA TYR A 38 -1.11 4.10 5.22
C TYR A 38 -0.17 3.88 6.41
N ASN A 39 -0.66 4.04 7.63
CA ASN A 39 0.11 3.76 8.84
C ASN A 39 0.53 2.30 8.92
N GLN A 40 -0.31 1.37 8.46
CA GLN A 40 0.07 -0.03 8.38
C GLN A 40 1.20 -0.27 7.37
N LEU A 41 1.17 0.38 6.20
CA LEU A 41 2.28 0.30 5.24
C LEU A 41 3.59 0.81 5.86
N LEU A 42 3.56 1.89 6.64
CA LEU A 42 4.74 2.39 7.36
C LEU A 42 5.26 1.37 8.39
N ARG A 43 4.37 0.71 9.13
CA ARG A 43 4.77 -0.35 10.08
C ARG A 43 5.34 -1.57 9.38
N ILE A 44 4.79 -1.97 8.24
CA ILE A 44 5.32 -3.08 7.44
C ILE A 44 6.71 -2.71 6.88
N GLU A 45 6.87 -1.49 6.37
CA GLU A 45 8.18 -0.98 5.91
C GLU A 45 9.21 -1.00 7.04
N GLU A 46 8.85 -0.50 8.22
CA GLU A 46 9.70 -0.54 9.41
C GLU A 46 10.09 -1.98 9.80
N ALA A 47 9.12 -2.91 9.81
CA ALA A 47 9.36 -4.31 10.14
C ALA A 47 10.26 -5.04 9.14
N LEU A 48 10.17 -4.70 7.85
CA LEU A 48 11.02 -5.27 6.79
C LEU A 48 12.44 -4.69 6.81
N GLY A 49 12.61 -3.47 7.33
CA GLY A 49 13.89 -2.78 7.43
C GLY A 49 14.62 -2.75 6.09
N ALA A 50 15.86 -3.24 6.06
CA ALA A 50 16.69 -3.26 4.85
C ALA A 50 16.12 -4.13 3.70
N SER A 51 15.15 -5.01 3.99
CA SER A 51 14.50 -5.84 2.97
C SER A 51 13.35 -5.12 2.26
N ALA A 52 12.90 -3.97 2.78
CA ALA A 52 11.83 -3.20 2.18
C ALA A 52 12.25 -2.63 0.80
N ARG A 53 11.34 -2.66 -0.17
CA ARG A 53 11.60 -2.11 -1.51
C ARG A 53 10.43 -1.32 -2.06
N TYR A 54 10.65 -0.02 -2.23
CA TYR A 54 9.76 0.85 -2.99
C TYR A 54 10.22 0.96 -4.45
N VAL A 55 9.40 0.49 -5.38
CA VAL A 55 9.79 0.40 -6.81
C VAL A 55 9.46 1.67 -7.63
N GLY A 56 8.73 2.63 -7.07
CA GLY A 56 8.41 3.91 -7.71
C GLY A 56 7.83 3.73 -9.12
N ARG A 57 8.39 4.44 -10.11
CA ARG A 57 7.93 4.36 -11.52
C ARG A 57 8.02 2.95 -12.12
N LYS A 58 8.90 2.10 -11.61
CA LYS A 58 9.02 0.70 -12.05
C LYS A 58 7.83 -0.16 -11.60
N ALA A 59 6.91 0.38 -10.79
CA ALA A 59 5.65 -0.28 -10.42
C ALA A 59 4.73 -0.55 -11.62
N PHE A 60 4.84 0.26 -12.68
CA PHE A 60 4.01 0.14 -13.88
C PHE A 60 4.58 -0.88 -14.86
N VAL A 61 4.59 -2.16 -14.44
CA VAL A 61 5.17 -3.27 -15.21
C VAL A 61 4.52 -3.50 -16.59
N SER A 62 3.31 -2.95 -16.79
CA SER A 62 2.59 -3.03 -18.06
C SER A 62 2.92 -1.90 -19.03
N LEU A 63 3.64 -0.86 -18.60
CA LEU A 63 4.04 0.23 -19.48
C LEU A 63 5.40 -0.07 -20.13
N PRO A 64 5.55 0.19 -21.44
CA PRO A 64 6.85 0.05 -22.09
C PRO A 64 7.86 1.04 -21.46
N ALA A 65 9.11 0.60 -21.36
CA ALA A 65 10.21 1.49 -20.98
C ALA A 65 10.36 2.55 -22.09
N SER A 66 10.28 3.83 -21.71
CA SER A 66 10.56 4.98 -22.58
C SER A 66 12.03 5.08 -22.91
#